data_AF-A0A553QPY8-F1
#
_entry.id   AF-A0A553QPY8-F1
#
_cell.length_a   1.000
_cell.length_b   1.000
_cell.length_c   1.000
_cell.angle_alpha   90.00
_cell.angle_beta   90.00
_cell.angle_gamma   90.00
#
_symmetry.space_group_name_H-M   'P 1'
#
loop_
_entity.id
_entity.type
_entity.pdbx_description
1 polymer ?
#
loop_
_entity_poly.entity_id
_entity_poly.type
_entity_poly.pdbx_seq_one_letter_code
_entity_poly.pdbx_strand_id
1 'polypeptide(L)'
;MEGVLYKWTNYMTGWQPRWFVLDNGIISYYDSQDDVCKGSKGSIKMSVCEIKVHPTDSTRLELIIPGEQHFYVRAVNAAERQKWLVALGTSKAGLTDTRTKKERD
;
A
#
# COMPACT_ATOMS: atom_id res chain seq x y z
N MET A 1 -3.48 2.79 9.28
CA MET A 1 -3.11 4.05 8.59
C MET A 1 -4.05 4.20 7.41
N GLU A 2 -4.57 5.40 7.15
CA GLU A 2 -5.46 5.63 6.02
C GLU A 2 -5.18 6.99 5.38
N GLY A 3 -5.47 7.13 4.09
CA GLY A 3 -5.27 8.37 3.37
C GLY A 3 -5.34 8.23 1.85
N VAL A 4 -5.34 9.37 1.16
CA VAL A 4 -5.37 9.41 -0.30
C VAL A 4 -3.98 9.13 -0.87
N LEU A 5 -3.90 8.16 -1.78
CA LEU A 5 -2.78 7.98 -2.69
C LEU A 5 -3.27 8.01 -4.13
N TYR A 6 -2.49 8.57 -5.02
CA TYR A 6 -2.76 8.52 -6.43
C TYR A 6 -2.31 7.16 -6.96
N LYS A 7 -3.24 6.36 -7.48
CA LYS A 7 -2.93 5.09 -8.13
C LYS A 7 -2.89 5.30 -9.63
N TRP A 8 -1.86 4.75 -10.29
CA TRP A 8 -1.86 4.67 -11.75
C TRP A 8 -2.90 3.65 -12.21
N THR A 9 -3.82 4.08 -13.06
CA THR A 9 -4.92 3.24 -13.58
C THR A 9 -4.62 2.77 -15.00
N ASN A 10 -4.47 3.69 -15.96
CA ASN A 10 -4.12 3.38 -17.34
C ASN A 10 -3.55 4.63 -18.06
N TYR A 11 -3.09 4.49 -19.30
CA TYR A 11 -2.58 5.63 -20.08
C TYR A 11 -3.63 6.71 -20.38
N MET A 12 -4.93 6.39 -20.36
CA MET A 12 -6.01 7.33 -20.66
C MET A 12 -6.41 8.20 -19.47
N THR A 13 -6.41 7.64 -18.27
CA THR A 13 -6.87 8.27 -17.01
C THR A 13 -5.72 8.63 -16.08
N GLY A 14 -4.54 8.04 -16.28
CA GLY A 14 -3.31 8.35 -15.59
C GLY A 14 -3.36 8.06 -14.08
N TRP A 15 -3.02 9.08 -13.29
CA TRP A 15 -2.99 9.02 -11.84
C TRP A 15 -4.35 9.45 -11.26
N GLN A 16 -5.02 8.52 -10.58
CA GLN A 16 -6.33 8.78 -9.98
C GLN A 16 -6.24 8.70 -8.45
N PRO A 17 -6.80 9.68 -7.71
CA PRO A 17 -6.81 9.63 -6.26
C PRO A 17 -7.69 8.47 -5.80
N ARG A 18 -7.16 7.64 -4.91
CA ARG A 18 -7.87 6.53 -4.28
C ARG A 18 -7.64 6.57 -2.78
N TRP A 19 -8.64 6.18 -2.02
CA TRP A 19 -8.51 6.06 -0.57
C TRP A 19 -7.83 4.74 -0.24
N PHE A 20 -6.66 4.78 0.37
CA PHE A 20 -5.94 3.60 0.81
C PHE A 20 -6.08 3.46 2.32
N VAL A 21 -6.26 2.24 2.78
CA VAL A 21 -6.34 1.88 4.19
C VAL A 21 -5.41 0.70 4.41
N LEU A 22 -4.42 0.89 5.28
CA LEU A 22 -3.56 -0.14 5.81
C LEU A 22 -4.08 -0.56 7.18
N ASP A 23 -4.58 -1.78 7.25
CA ASP A 23 -5.11 -2.41 8.45
C ASP A 23 -4.60 -3.85 8.58
N ASN A 24 -4.16 -4.25 9.79
CA ASN A 24 -3.72 -5.62 10.09
C ASN A 24 -2.72 -6.24 9.08
N GLY A 25 -1.83 -5.43 8.50
CA GLY A 25 -0.86 -5.91 7.53
C GLY A 25 -1.41 -6.15 6.12
N ILE A 26 -2.60 -5.62 5.83
CA ILE A 26 -3.23 -5.63 4.51
C ILE A 26 -3.49 -4.18 4.11
N ILE A 27 -3.00 -3.77 2.94
CA ILE A 27 -3.33 -2.48 2.36
C ILE A 27 -4.45 -2.66 1.33
N SER A 28 -5.61 -2.10 1.63
CA SER A 28 -6.80 -2.08 0.79
C SER A 28 -6.99 -0.71 0.16
N TYR A 29 -7.59 -0.65 -1.02
CA TYR A 29 -7.98 0.62 -1.63
C TYR A 29 -9.45 0.66 -2.03
N TYR A 30 -9.98 1.88 -1.99
CA TYR A 30 -11.38 2.22 -2.22
C TYR A 30 -11.46 3.40 -3.20
N ASP A 31 -12.61 3.55 -3.84
CA ASP A 31 -12.86 4.68 -4.74
C ASP A 31 -12.84 6.01 -3.95
N SER A 32 -13.52 6.04 -2.80
CA SER A 32 -13.61 7.19 -1.89
C SER A 32 -13.64 6.71 -0.43
N GLN A 33 -13.45 7.63 0.52
CA GLN A 33 -13.54 7.33 1.95
C GLN A 33 -14.94 6.81 2.34
N ASP A 34 -16.00 7.36 1.75
CA ASP A 34 -17.38 6.91 1.96
C ASP A 34 -17.69 5.53 1.36
N ASP A 35 -16.88 5.08 0.40
CA ASP A 35 -17.05 3.77 -0.26
C ASP A 35 -16.41 2.62 0.51
N VAL A 36 -15.82 2.87 1.69
CA VAL A 36 -15.28 1.81 2.57
C VAL A 36 -16.37 0.78 2.90
N CYS A 37 -17.62 1.23 3.06
CA CYS A 37 -18.78 0.37 3.29
C CYS A 37 -19.23 -0.44 2.05
N LYS A 38 -18.85 -0.04 0.84
CA LYS A 38 -19.25 -0.72 -0.42
C LYS A 38 -18.32 -1.88 -0.79
N GLY A 39 -17.21 -2.04 -0.08
CA GLY A 39 -16.24 -3.10 -0.30
C GLY A 39 -14.97 -2.62 -1.01
N SER A 40 -13.84 -3.22 -0.64
CA SER A 40 -12.53 -2.89 -1.20
C SER A 40 -12.45 -3.27 -2.67
N LYS A 41 -11.90 -2.38 -3.50
CA LYS A 41 -11.65 -2.66 -4.93
C LYS A 41 -10.45 -3.57 -5.16
N GLY A 42 -9.53 -3.60 -4.20
CA GLY A 42 -8.40 -4.50 -4.16
C GLY A 42 -7.67 -4.37 -2.84
N SER A 43 -6.95 -5.42 -2.48
CA SER A 43 -6.15 -5.47 -1.26
C SER A 43 -4.84 -6.22 -1.51
N ILE A 44 -3.77 -5.79 -0.86
CA ILE A 44 -2.44 -6.37 -0.94
C ILE A 44 -1.99 -6.73 0.46
N LYS A 45 -1.53 -7.97 0.64
CA LYS A 45 -0.96 -8.41 1.91
C LYS A 45 0.50 -7.97 2.04
N MET A 46 0.80 -7.17 3.05
CA MET A 46 2.13 -6.59 3.26
C MET A 46 3.23 -7.63 3.52
N SER A 47 2.87 -8.81 4.04
CA SER A 47 3.82 -9.91 4.30
C SER A 47 4.55 -10.38 3.03
N VAL A 48 3.87 -10.34 1.88
CA VAL A 48 4.39 -10.79 0.57
C VAL A 48 4.65 -9.64 -0.39
N CYS A 49 4.30 -8.42 0.01
CA CYS A 49 4.48 -7.21 -0.78
C CYS A 49 5.93 -6.71 -0.70
N GLU A 50 6.52 -6.43 -1.86
CA GLU A 50 7.74 -5.66 -2.02
C GLU A 50 7.41 -4.18 -2.22
N ILE A 51 8.09 -3.32 -1.46
CA ILE A 51 7.93 -1.88 -1.54
C ILE A 51 9.15 -1.33 -2.26
N LYS A 52 8.98 -0.81 -3.48
CA LYS A 52 10.03 -0.12 -4.22
C LYS A 52 9.82 1.38 -4.18
N VAL A 53 10.87 2.11 -3.81
CA VAL A 53 10.88 3.57 -3.82
C VAL A 53 11.57 4.06 -5.07
N HIS A 54 11.02 5.11 -5.69
CA HIS A 54 11.73 5.75 -6.78
C HIS A 54 12.89 6.59 -6.23
N PRO A 55 14.13 6.44 -6.73
CA PRO A 55 15.30 7.15 -6.21
C PRO A 55 15.24 8.66 -6.50
N THR A 56 14.67 9.05 -7.64
CA THR A 56 14.62 10.45 -8.09
C THR A 56 13.35 11.18 -7.70
N ASP A 57 12.25 10.47 -7.46
CA ASP A 57 10.94 11.09 -7.19
C ASP A 57 10.53 10.75 -5.76
N SER A 58 10.59 11.76 -4.89
CA SER A 58 10.24 11.68 -3.48
C SER A 58 8.74 11.55 -3.22
N THR A 59 7.91 11.38 -4.25
CA THR A 59 6.45 11.17 -4.12
C THR A 59 6.00 9.81 -4.63
N ARG A 60 6.80 9.13 -5.47
CA ARG A 60 6.42 7.85 -6.09
C ARG A 60 6.84 6.65 -5.25
N LEU A 61 5.96 5.65 -5.26
CA LEU A 61 6.12 4.38 -4.58
C LEU A 61 5.50 3.26 -5.43
N GLU A 62 6.09 2.09 -5.37
CA GLU A 62 5.59 0.90 -6.04
C GLU A 62 5.37 -0.21 -5.02
N LEU A 63 4.19 -0.81 -5.06
CA LEU A 63 3.81 -1.96 -4.25
C LEU A 63 3.68 -3.16 -5.19
N ILE A 64 4.53 -4.15 -5.01
CA ILE A 64 4.67 -5.29 -5.92
C ILE A 64 4.41 -6.56 -5.13
N ILE A 65 3.45 -7.36 -5.55
CA ILE A 65 3.32 -8.77 -5.17
C ILE A 65 3.87 -9.58 -6.34
N PRO A 66 5.02 -10.27 -6.16
CA PRO A 66 5.60 -11.12 -7.20
C PRO A 66 4.57 -12.15 -7.71
N GLY A 67 4.27 -12.11 -9.00
CA GLY A 67 3.37 -13.05 -9.66
C GLY A 67 1.87 -12.75 -9.57
N GLU A 68 1.45 -11.66 -8.91
CA GLU A 68 0.03 -11.39 -8.69
C GLU A 68 -0.39 -9.96 -9.07
N GLN A 69 0.15 -8.94 -8.38
CA GLN A 69 -0.30 -7.56 -8.51
C GLN A 69 0.84 -6.55 -8.44
N HIS A 70 0.76 -5.49 -9.23
CA HIS A 70 1.69 -4.36 -9.19
C HIS A 70 0.91 -3.06 -9.15
N PHE A 71 1.01 -2.33 -8.05
CA PHE A 71 0.42 -1.01 -7.88
C PHE A 71 1.51 0.05 -7.95
N TYR A 72 1.40 0.92 -8.94
CA TYR A 72 2.13 2.19 -8.96
C TYR A 72 1.29 3.21 -8.20
N VAL A 73 1.84 3.74 -7.12
CA VAL A 73 1.18 4.72 -6.26
C VAL A 73 2.06 5.96 -6.07
N ARG A 74 1.41 7.09 -5.84
CA ARG A 74 2.08 8.36 -5.62
C ARG A 74 1.42 9.07 -4.45
N ALA A 75 2.23 9.52 -3.50
CA ALA A 75 1.77 10.32 -2.38
C ALA A 75 1.59 11.78 -2.79
N VAL A 76 0.78 12.51 -2.02
CA VAL A 76 0.54 13.95 -2.23
C VAL A 76 1.84 14.76 -2.09
N ASN A 77 2.70 14.37 -1.14
CA ASN A 77 3.98 15.03 -0.88
C ASN A 77 4.99 14.03 -0.29
N ALA A 78 6.24 14.48 -0.13
CA ALA A 78 7.32 13.64 0.40
C ALA A 78 7.09 13.22 1.87
N ALA A 79 6.43 14.04 2.67
CA ALA A 79 6.13 13.73 4.07
C ALA A 79 5.09 12.60 4.17
N GLU A 80 4.03 12.65 3.38
CA GLU A 80 3.00 11.61 3.28
C GLU A 80 3.60 10.32 2.74
N ARG A 81 4.47 10.39 1.71
CA ARG A 81 5.23 9.20 1.25
C ARG A 81 6.00 8.58 2.41
N GLN A 82 6.69 9.39 3.21
CA GLN A 82 7.49 8.88 4.33
C GLN A 82 6.60 8.22 5.39
N LYS A 83 5.45 8.81 5.73
CA LYS A 83 4.47 8.19 6.64
C LYS A 83 4.00 6.83 6.11
N TRP A 84 3.67 6.76 4.82
CA TRP A 84 3.25 5.52 4.18
C TRP A 84 4.36 4.48 4.20
N LEU A 85 5.59 4.85 3.88
CA LEU A 85 6.75 3.96 3.95
C LEU A 85 6.96 3.39 5.35
N VAL A 86 6.91 4.24 6.38
CA VAL A 86 7.07 3.83 7.77
C VAL A 86 5.95 2.88 8.16
N ALA A 87 4.69 3.20 7.87
CA ALA A 87 3.57 2.33 8.23
C ALA A 87 3.61 0.99 7.48
N LEU A 88 3.86 1.00 6.17
CA LEU A 88 3.98 -0.20 5.35
C LEU A 88 5.15 -1.08 5.79
N GLY A 89 6.31 -0.48 6.06
CA GLY A 89 7.49 -1.17 6.58
C GLY A 89 7.25 -1.76 7.96
N THR A 90 6.60 -1.01 8.85
CA THR A 90 6.26 -1.47 10.21
C THR A 90 5.26 -2.62 10.17
N SER A 91 4.21 -2.52 9.36
CA SER A 91 3.26 -3.61 9.16
C SER A 91 3.93 -4.85 8.56
N LYS A 92 4.86 -4.69 7.60
CA LYS A 92 5.61 -5.81 7.04
C LYS A 92 6.52 -6.47 8.08
N ALA A 93 7.24 -5.69 8.89
CA ALA A 93 8.14 -6.20 9.94
C ALA A 93 7.38 -6.85 11.11
N GLY A 94 6.24 -6.29 11.53
CA GLY A 94 5.40 -6.88 12.59
C GLY A 94 4.83 -8.26 12.22
N LEU A 95 4.61 -8.51 10.92
CA LEU A 95 4.16 -9.81 10.43
C LEU A 95 5.28 -10.85 10.37
N THR A 96 6.55 -10.44 10.23
CA THR A 96 7.67 -11.39 10.28
C THR A 96 7.91 -11.93 11.69
N ASP A 97 7.58 -11.16 12.72
CA ASP A 97 7.78 -11.56 14.12
C ASP A 97 6.78 -12.63 14.59
N THR A 98 5.54 -12.58 14.07
CA THR A 98 4.50 -13.57 14.39
C THR A 98 4.73 -14.95 13.76
N ARG A 99 5.47 -15.02 12.65
CA ARG A 99 5.82 -16.31 12.01
C ARG A 99 6.77 -17.13 12.88
N THR A 100 7.72 -16.49 13.56
CA THR A 100 8.67 -17.16 14.46
C THR A 100 8.02 -17.72 15.73
N LYS A 101 6.80 -17.28 16.06
CA LYS A 101 6.07 -17.75 17.25
C LYS A 101 5.15 -18.94 16.97
N LYS A 102 4.83 -19.23 15.71
CA LYS A 102 3.94 -20.36 15.33
C LYS A 102 4.68 -21.64 14.95
N GLU A 103 6.01 -21.62 14.90
CA GLU A 103 6.86 -22.81 14.70
C GLU A 103 7.41 -23.38 16.02
N ARG A 104 6.91 -22.92 17.18
CA ARG A 104 7.25 -23.44 18.52
C ARG A 104 6.00 -23.81 19.34
N ASP A 105 5.02 -24.45 18.71
CA ASP A 105 3.97 -25.20 19.43
C ASP A 105 3.79 -26.56 18.75
#